data_AF-A0A9D2MY32-F1
#
_entry.id   AF-A0A9D2MY32-F1
#
_cell.length_a   1.000
_cell.length_b   1.000
_cell.length_c   1.000
_cell.angle_alpha   90.00
_cell.angle_beta   90.00
_cell.angle_gamma   90.00
#
_symmetry.space_group_name_H-M   'P 1'
#
loop_
_entity.id
_entity.type
_entity.pdbx_description
1 polymer ?
#
loop_
_entity_poly.entity_id
_entity_poly.type
_entity_poly.pdbx_seq_one_letter_code
_entity_poly.pdbx_strand_id
1 'polypeptide(L)'
;MKKYLALLLCAALLTSALPMAALGADDLPESPSAISASEEQETQEPPLLTSEGESSLPEEPESSSLPEETPPGEEEQPPTDQEPPSQEETPSPEEPPVEEEPVDPSQPLFPLQTANHTAFISGSGDQVRPGDGLRRSEAAKILYLLLEDPVTPGGNHFSDVPAGAWYATYVNALTEMGILEGYGEDQAEFRPDKTITRAEFVTMLSRLYPLQTGDVSFTDVDGDSWAYEAIANAVVRGWASGYPDGSFRPGNPITRAEAIKLINKVLGRKADQHTIDAQGKFLLYTDLAYNHWAYYEIMEASVPHAHTVSETGVETWGAYTLPTTEHAPGPLLVDGELYYVDNSRHLVRSAKVGLLQFNSAGRYTTGNPTLDAKLTAIIRRQVDPRQSLYTNLNRLYWYVINNYSYLPQSHVAQGSTGWEPTYALNILNRGRGNCYSYAALFSYLAQKLGYQAKAVSGMATVQGSSHWAYGFWDDHGWVEIALNGTTYVCDPQMRDGHAAAWGYNWDLFMKPYGHSVAHYRVNGVVLG
;
A
#
# COMPACT_ATOMS: atom_id res chain seq x y z
N MET A 1 -11.06 -11.17 -60.51
CA MET A 1 -10.49 -12.35 -61.20
C MET A 1 -9.57 -13.04 -60.20
N LYS A 2 -9.84 -14.29 -59.79
CA LYS A 2 -9.26 -15.55 -60.32
C LYS A 2 -7.71 -15.56 -60.38
N LYS A 3 -6.94 -16.62 -60.05
CA LYS A 3 -7.10 -17.82 -59.18
C LYS A 3 -5.84 -18.71 -59.40
N TYR A 4 -5.23 -19.30 -58.35
CA TYR A 4 -4.19 -20.38 -58.42
C TYR A 4 -2.85 -20.01 -59.14
N LEU A 5 -1.76 -20.81 -59.15
CA LEU A 5 -1.47 -22.19 -58.66
C LEU A 5 0.04 -22.33 -58.31
N ALA A 6 0.42 -23.40 -57.59
CA ALA A 6 1.82 -23.82 -57.34
C ALA A 6 2.30 -24.89 -58.34
N LEU A 7 3.63 -25.09 -58.50
CA LEU A 7 4.34 -26.37 -58.79
C LEU A 7 5.86 -26.08 -58.82
N LEU A 8 6.75 -26.69 -58.03
CA LEU A 8 7.29 -28.07 -58.01
C LEU A 8 8.20 -28.46 -59.21
N LEU A 9 9.50 -28.68 -58.96
CA LEU A 9 10.33 -29.67 -59.66
C LEU A 9 11.65 -29.98 -58.92
N CYS A 10 12.09 -31.24 -58.96
CA CYS A 10 13.26 -31.79 -58.27
C CYS A 10 14.45 -32.01 -59.22
N ALA A 11 15.68 -32.12 -58.68
CA ALA A 11 16.76 -32.92 -59.28
C ALA A 11 17.85 -33.31 -58.25
N ALA A 12 18.49 -34.46 -58.48
CA ALA A 12 19.62 -35.02 -57.72
C ALA A 12 20.86 -35.17 -58.66
N LEU A 13 22.03 -35.73 -58.31
CA LEU A 13 22.45 -36.59 -57.18
C LEU A 13 23.98 -36.40 -56.97
N LEU A 14 24.73 -37.49 -56.72
CA LEU A 14 26.20 -37.66 -56.67
C LEU A 14 26.93 -37.05 -55.45
N THR A 15 27.13 -37.75 -54.34
CA THR A 15 28.00 -38.96 -54.09
C THR A 15 29.50 -38.75 -54.22
N SER A 16 30.20 -38.75 -53.08
CA SER A 16 31.36 -39.63 -52.87
C SER A 16 31.46 -39.96 -51.38
N ALA A 17 31.96 -41.15 -51.04
CA ALA A 17 31.96 -41.64 -49.66
C ALA A 17 33.19 -42.53 -49.39
N LEU A 18 33.60 -42.55 -48.12
CA LEU A 18 34.49 -43.55 -47.47
C LEU A 18 36.00 -43.48 -47.81
N PRO A 19 36.89 -44.00 -46.93
CA PRO A 19 36.60 -44.90 -45.80
C PRO A 19 37.04 -44.47 -44.39
N MET A 20 36.51 -45.23 -43.43
CA MET A 20 36.86 -45.28 -42.01
C MET A 20 38.36 -45.52 -41.75
N ALA A 21 38.82 -45.04 -40.59
CA ALA A 21 39.63 -45.85 -39.69
C ALA A 21 39.08 -45.68 -38.26
N ALA A 22 38.87 -46.77 -37.54
CA ALA A 22 38.40 -46.78 -36.15
C ALA A 22 39.43 -47.50 -35.28
N LEU A 23 39.82 -46.89 -34.16
CA LEU A 23 40.64 -47.38 -33.04
C LEU A 23 40.71 -46.19 -32.05
N GLY A 24 40.45 -46.29 -30.76
CA GLY A 24 39.87 -47.37 -29.94
C GLY A 24 39.24 -46.74 -28.68
N ALA A 25 38.56 -47.53 -27.85
CA ALA A 25 38.09 -47.06 -26.54
C ALA A 25 39.22 -47.10 -25.51
N ASP A 26 39.29 -46.11 -24.62
CA ASP A 26 39.38 -46.25 -23.15
C ASP A 26 39.57 -44.86 -22.49
N ASP A 27 39.39 -44.80 -21.16
CA ASP A 27 39.53 -43.65 -20.25
C ASP A 27 38.57 -42.44 -20.41
N LEU A 28 37.40 -42.57 -19.76
CA LEU A 28 36.70 -41.45 -19.12
C LEU A 28 37.26 -41.26 -17.69
N PRO A 29 37.74 -40.07 -17.29
CA PRO A 29 37.87 -39.71 -15.89
C PRO A 29 36.55 -39.12 -15.34
N GLU A 30 36.24 -39.46 -14.10
CA GLU A 30 34.98 -39.16 -13.42
C GLU A 30 34.79 -37.66 -13.10
N SER A 31 33.53 -37.27 -12.95
CA SER A 31 33.13 -35.99 -12.36
C SER A 31 33.51 -35.90 -10.87
N PRO A 32 34.24 -34.87 -10.40
CA PRO A 32 34.39 -34.64 -8.97
C PRO A 32 33.09 -34.09 -8.39
N SER A 33 32.52 -34.84 -7.44
CA SER A 33 31.33 -34.44 -6.69
C SER A 33 31.59 -33.28 -5.73
N ALA A 34 30.50 -32.58 -5.39
CA ALA A 34 30.29 -31.74 -4.21
C ALA A 34 31.51 -31.46 -3.31
N ILE A 35 32.05 -30.25 -3.40
CA ILE A 35 32.94 -29.71 -2.37
C ILE A 35 32.07 -29.22 -1.21
N SER A 36 32.44 -29.65 0.00
CA SER A 36 31.82 -29.26 1.27
C SER A 36 31.73 -27.74 1.42
N ALA A 37 30.60 -27.26 1.96
CA ALA A 37 30.56 -25.91 2.52
C ALA A 37 31.61 -25.81 3.64
N SER A 38 32.49 -24.82 3.52
CA SER A 38 33.35 -24.33 4.61
C SER A 38 32.77 -23.00 5.09
N GLU A 39 32.70 -22.82 6.40
CA GLU A 39 32.03 -21.71 7.08
C GLU A 39 32.39 -20.34 6.48
N GLU A 40 31.38 -19.63 5.96
CA GLU A 40 31.53 -18.22 5.61
C GLU A 40 31.67 -17.39 6.89
N GLN A 41 32.78 -16.66 6.99
CA GLN A 41 33.07 -15.80 8.12
C GLN A 41 32.16 -14.57 8.06
N GLU A 42 31.26 -14.41 9.05
CA GLU A 42 30.31 -13.29 9.13
C GLU A 42 31.00 -11.93 8.96
N THR A 43 30.84 -11.31 7.79
CA THR A 43 31.17 -9.90 7.59
C THR A 43 30.06 -9.06 8.20
N GLN A 44 30.36 -8.36 9.29
CA GLN A 44 29.42 -7.47 9.99
C GLN A 44 28.67 -6.54 9.03
N GLU A 45 27.35 -6.53 9.14
CA GLU A 45 26.47 -5.67 8.34
C GLU A 45 26.77 -4.19 8.64
N PRO A 46 27.01 -3.33 7.63
CA PRO A 46 27.21 -1.91 7.87
C PRO A 46 25.88 -1.31 8.36
N PRO A 47 25.82 -0.71 9.56
CA PRO A 47 24.55 -0.36 10.20
C PRO A 47 23.83 0.75 9.43
N LEU A 48 22.75 0.39 8.73
CA LEU A 48 21.72 1.36 8.37
C LEU A 48 20.97 1.78 9.63
N LEU A 49 20.42 3.00 9.66
CA LEU A 49 19.53 3.40 10.74
C LEU A 49 18.25 2.55 10.71
N THR A 50 18.23 1.47 11.47
CA THR A 50 17.02 0.91 12.04
C THR A 50 16.69 1.70 13.30
N SER A 51 15.51 2.32 13.33
CA SER A 51 14.97 2.92 14.56
C SER A 51 14.46 1.81 15.48
N GLU A 52 15.38 1.15 16.18
CA GLU A 52 15.01 0.29 17.31
C GLU A 52 14.57 1.19 18.47
N GLY A 53 13.27 1.47 18.51
CA GLY A 53 12.58 2.00 19.66
C GLY A 53 11.91 0.85 20.40
N GLU A 54 12.65 0.19 21.29
CA GLU A 54 12.05 -0.78 22.22
C GLU A 54 10.99 -0.07 23.09
N SER A 55 9.76 -0.59 23.05
CA SER A 55 8.67 -0.14 23.91
C SER A 55 8.83 -0.75 25.30
N SER A 56 9.71 -0.17 26.13
CA SER A 56 9.76 -0.48 27.55
C SER A 56 8.61 0.22 28.29
N LEU A 57 7.48 -0.48 28.43
CA LEU A 57 6.42 -0.07 29.36
C LEU A 57 6.88 -0.32 30.80
N PRO A 58 6.72 0.63 31.74
CA PRO A 58 6.97 0.37 33.16
C PRO A 58 5.84 -0.47 33.77
N GLU A 59 6.22 -1.46 34.58
CA GLU A 59 5.29 -2.23 35.42
C GLU A 59 4.73 -1.34 36.54
N GLU A 60 3.42 -1.39 36.79
CA GLU A 60 2.82 -0.89 38.03
C GLU A 60 2.60 -2.05 39.02
N PRO A 61 2.72 -1.79 40.35
CA PRO A 61 2.88 -2.85 41.34
C PRO A 61 1.57 -3.52 41.78
N GLU A 62 1.75 -4.75 42.28
CA GLU A 62 0.74 -5.66 42.80
C GLU A 62 -0.21 -5.03 43.84
N SER A 63 -1.52 -5.33 43.73
CA SER A 63 -2.46 -5.14 44.84
C SER A 63 -2.66 -6.45 45.61
N SER A 64 -2.66 -6.35 46.93
CA SER A 64 -2.60 -7.50 47.84
C SER A 64 -3.94 -8.22 48.01
N SER A 65 -3.90 -9.54 47.95
CA SER A 65 -4.96 -10.47 48.37
C SER A 65 -5.36 -10.36 49.85
N LEU A 66 -6.62 -10.72 50.16
CA LEU A 66 -7.12 -11.49 51.32
C LEU A 66 -8.66 -11.70 51.13
N PRO A 67 -9.33 -12.69 51.77
CA PRO A 67 -9.96 -13.76 50.98
C PRO A 67 -11.49 -13.92 51.14
N GLU A 68 -12.03 -14.85 50.35
CA GLU A 68 -13.40 -15.39 50.45
C GLU A 68 -13.66 -16.12 51.79
N GLU A 69 -14.90 -16.05 52.27
CA GLU A 69 -15.54 -17.15 53.02
C GLU A 69 -16.93 -17.44 52.44
N THR A 70 -17.27 -18.73 52.35
CA THR A 70 -18.52 -19.29 51.78
C THR A 70 -19.45 -19.85 52.89
N PRO A 71 -20.74 -20.15 52.62
CA PRO A 71 -21.83 -20.04 53.60
C PRO A 71 -22.16 -21.33 54.38
N PRO A 72 -23.07 -21.23 55.36
CA PRO A 72 -24.34 -21.99 55.32
C PRO A 72 -25.56 -21.12 55.73
N GLY A 73 -26.82 -21.50 55.58
CA GLY A 73 -27.46 -22.71 55.06
C GLY A 73 -29.00 -22.54 55.07
N GLU A 74 -29.75 -23.48 54.50
CA GLU A 74 -31.24 -23.45 54.47
C GLU A 74 -31.85 -23.86 55.83
N GLU A 75 -33.04 -23.34 56.20
CA GLU A 75 -34.18 -24.14 56.74
C GLU A 75 -35.48 -23.31 56.98
N GLU A 76 -36.57 -23.82 56.40
CA GLU A 76 -38.01 -23.83 56.79
C GLU A 76 -38.81 -22.59 57.29
N GLN A 77 -39.97 -22.36 56.65
CA GLN A 77 -41.13 -21.63 57.20
C GLN A 77 -41.98 -22.54 58.12
N PRO A 78 -42.87 -22.00 59.01
CA PRO A 78 -44.30 -21.95 58.66
C PRO A 78 -45.02 -20.68 59.26
N PRO A 79 -46.37 -20.57 59.42
CA PRO A 79 -47.16 -19.66 58.56
C PRO A 79 -48.12 -18.69 59.30
N THR A 80 -48.98 -17.98 58.54
CA THR A 80 -50.18 -17.18 58.94
C THR A 80 -49.89 -15.89 59.76
N ASP A 81 -50.65 -14.79 59.66
CA ASP A 81 -51.94 -14.55 59.00
C ASP A 81 -52.19 -13.05 58.68
N GLN A 82 -53.21 -12.78 57.84
CA GLN A 82 -53.99 -11.53 57.71
C GLN A 82 -53.43 -10.28 56.97
N GLU A 83 -54.21 -9.91 55.96
CA GLU A 83 -54.10 -8.76 55.06
C GLU A 83 -55.14 -7.68 55.45
N PRO A 84 -54.76 -6.38 55.59
CA PRO A 84 -55.71 -5.28 55.77
C PRO A 84 -56.18 -4.68 54.43
N PRO A 85 -57.37 -4.05 54.36
CA PRO A 85 -58.10 -3.86 53.11
C PRO A 85 -57.58 -2.72 52.22
N SER A 86 -57.79 -2.90 50.92
CA SER A 86 -57.56 -1.95 49.83
C SER A 86 -58.19 -0.57 50.07
N GLN A 87 -57.40 0.49 49.88
CA GLN A 87 -57.92 1.83 49.65
C GLN A 87 -58.23 2.01 48.17
N GLU A 88 -59.39 2.58 47.84
CA GLU A 88 -59.73 2.98 46.47
C GLU A 88 -58.90 4.22 46.10
N GLU A 89 -57.87 4.03 45.26
CA GLU A 89 -57.22 5.16 44.60
C GLU A 89 -58.12 5.71 43.50
N THR A 90 -58.49 6.98 43.63
CA THR A 90 -59.20 7.73 42.59
C THR A 90 -58.34 7.82 41.32
N PRO A 91 -58.91 7.65 40.12
CA PRO A 91 -58.14 7.74 38.89
C PRO A 91 -57.54 9.14 38.73
N SER A 92 -56.22 9.19 38.53
CA SER A 92 -55.52 10.39 38.06
C SER A 92 -56.11 10.83 36.71
N PRO A 93 -56.19 12.14 36.40
CA PRO A 93 -56.57 12.57 35.07
C PRO A 93 -55.55 12.03 34.07
N GLU A 94 -56.01 11.45 32.95
CA GLU A 94 -55.16 11.23 31.79
C GLU A 94 -54.62 12.58 31.33
N GLU A 95 -53.30 12.70 31.25
CA GLU A 95 -52.68 13.80 30.51
C GLU A 95 -53.14 13.71 29.04
N PRO A 96 -53.47 14.85 28.39
CA PRO A 96 -53.85 14.81 26.99
C PRO A 96 -52.68 14.24 26.16
N PRO A 97 -52.96 13.58 25.02
CA PRO A 97 -51.90 13.08 24.16
C PRO A 97 -50.97 14.24 23.81
N VAL A 98 -49.67 14.05 24.02
CA VAL A 98 -48.67 14.97 23.50
C VAL A 98 -48.80 14.93 21.98
N GLU A 99 -49.26 16.01 21.37
CA GLU A 99 -49.18 16.18 19.92
C GLU A 99 -47.68 16.19 19.57
N GLU A 100 -47.19 15.09 19.00
CA GLU A 100 -45.83 15.02 18.47
C GLU A 100 -45.66 16.14 17.43
N GLU A 101 -44.80 17.11 17.72
CA GLU A 101 -44.50 18.16 16.75
C GLU A 101 -43.98 17.51 15.45
N PRO A 102 -44.43 17.98 14.27
CA PRO A 102 -44.09 17.33 13.01
C PRO A 102 -42.57 17.36 12.80
N VAL A 103 -41.94 16.18 12.87
CA VAL A 103 -40.50 16.00 12.69
C VAL A 103 -40.07 16.61 11.36
N ASP A 104 -39.20 17.63 11.40
CA ASP A 104 -38.64 18.26 10.20
C ASP A 104 -37.87 17.19 9.40
N PRO A 105 -38.34 16.81 8.20
CA PRO A 105 -37.73 15.74 7.44
C PRO A 105 -36.35 16.13 6.88
N SER A 106 -35.90 17.38 7.03
CA SER A 106 -34.54 17.79 6.70
C SER A 106 -33.53 17.52 7.82
N GLN A 107 -33.96 17.38 9.08
CA GLN A 107 -33.09 17.11 10.22
C GLN A 107 -32.75 15.61 10.35
N PRO A 108 -31.57 15.26 10.88
CA PRO A 108 -31.26 13.88 11.23
C PRO A 108 -32.01 13.45 12.50
N LEU A 109 -32.24 12.15 12.65
CA LEU A 109 -32.81 11.53 13.85
C LEU A 109 -31.82 11.51 15.03
N PHE A 110 -30.52 11.65 14.75
CA PHE A 110 -29.44 11.68 15.72
C PHE A 110 -28.50 12.86 15.42
N PRO A 111 -27.91 13.53 16.43
CA PRO A 111 -26.92 14.59 16.20
C PRO A 111 -25.73 14.10 15.35
N LEU A 112 -25.49 14.75 14.20
CA LEU A 112 -24.43 14.40 13.25
C LEU A 112 -23.36 15.50 13.14
N GLN A 113 -22.09 15.09 13.00
CA GLN A 113 -20.86 15.88 12.82
C GLN A 113 -20.86 16.66 11.49
N THR A 114 -21.83 17.56 11.35
CA THR A 114 -22.09 18.41 10.19
C THR A 114 -21.41 19.77 10.34
N ALA A 115 -21.28 20.29 11.57
CA ALA A 115 -20.61 21.55 11.84
C ALA A 115 -19.06 21.45 11.78
N ASN A 116 -18.49 20.33 12.21
CA ASN A 116 -17.04 20.14 12.28
C ASN A 116 -16.57 19.20 11.16
N HIS A 117 -15.71 19.68 10.26
CA HIS A 117 -15.12 18.82 9.21
C HIS A 117 -13.91 18.07 9.75
N THR A 118 -14.20 17.11 10.62
CA THR A 118 -13.27 16.09 11.10
C THR A 118 -13.06 15.00 10.03
N ALA A 119 -11.87 14.40 10.00
CA ALA A 119 -11.61 13.26 9.13
C ALA A 119 -12.30 12.00 9.66
N PHE A 120 -13.08 11.34 8.80
CA PHE A 120 -13.68 10.04 9.07
C PHE A 120 -12.99 8.90 8.29
N ILE A 121 -12.00 9.23 7.45
CA ILE A 121 -11.11 8.29 6.76
C ILE A 121 -9.65 8.64 7.06
N SER A 122 -8.89 7.65 7.51
CA SER A 122 -7.42 7.75 7.68
C SER A 122 -6.65 6.85 6.72
N GLY A 123 -7.30 5.85 6.11
CA GLY A 123 -6.61 4.74 5.45
C GLY A 123 -5.91 3.80 6.44
N SER A 124 -4.99 2.98 5.95
CA SER A 124 -4.11 2.11 6.75
C SER A 124 -2.83 1.84 5.96
N GLY A 125 -1.67 2.10 6.56
CA GLY A 125 -0.37 2.02 5.90
C GLY A 125 -0.21 3.01 4.73
N ASP A 126 -0.83 4.19 4.82
CA ASP A 126 -0.98 5.18 3.73
C ASP A 126 -1.65 4.63 2.46
N GLN A 127 -2.62 3.72 2.63
CA GLN A 127 -3.50 3.26 1.56
C GLN A 127 -4.96 3.47 1.93
N VAL A 128 -5.74 4.07 1.03
CA VAL A 128 -7.19 4.29 1.22
C VAL A 128 -8.04 3.17 0.62
N ARG A 129 -7.47 2.41 -0.33
CA ARG A 129 -8.05 1.27 -1.04
C ARG A 129 -9.40 1.61 -1.67
N PRO A 130 -9.45 2.61 -2.59
CA PRO A 130 -10.71 3.23 -3.00
C PRO A 130 -11.66 2.29 -3.74
N GLY A 131 -11.13 1.27 -4.43
CA GLY A 131 -11.91 0.27 -5.16
C GLY A 131 -12.29 -0.99 -4.35
N ASP A 132 -11.78 -1.14 -3.12
CA ASP A 132 -12.06 -2.32 -2.30
C ASP A 132 -13.49 -2.26 -1.75
N GLY A 133 -14.11 -3.43 -1.53
CA GLY A 133 -15.40 -3.53 -0.86
C GLY A 133 -15.29 -3.16 0.62
N LEU A 134 -16.16 -2.28 1.10
CA LEU A 134 -16.18 -1.85 2.50
C LEU A 134 -16.66 -3.00 3.42
N ARG A 135 -15.90 -3.35 4.47
CA ARG A 135 -16.34 -4.35 5.46
C ARG A 135 -17.43 -3.79 6.38
N ARG A 136 -18.31 -4.63 6.92
CA ARG A 136 -19.38 -4.20 7.83
C ARG A 136 -18.84 -3.56 9.11
N SER A 137 -17.75 -4.10 9.67
CA SER A 137 -17.01 -3.50 10.80
C SER A 137 -16.46 -2.10 10.49
N GLU A 138 -15.92 -1.89 9.28
CA GLU A 138 -15.44 -0.58 8.84
C GLU A 138 -16.60 0.40 8.66
N ALA A 139 -17.71 -0.04 8.08
CA ALA A 139 -18.91 0.79 7.93
C ALA A 139 -19.50 1.20 9.28
N ALA A 140 -19.59 0.27 10.25
CA ALA A 140 -20.01 0.58 11.62
C ALA A 140 -19.10 1.63 12.27
N LYS A 141 -17.78 1.49 12.17
CA LYS A 141 -16.83 2.51 12.65
C LYS A 141 -17.09 3.87 12.00
N ILE A 142 -17.24 3.93 10.68
CA ILE A 142 -17.41 5.20 9.98
C ILE A 142 -18.74 5.85 10.37
N LEU A 143 -19.85 5.10 10.42
CA LEU A 143 -21.17 5.59 10.86
C LEU A 143 -21.13 6.12 12.29
N TYR A 144 -20.44 5.42 13.20
CA TYR A 144 -20.27 5.87 14.59
C TYR A 144 -19.50 7.19 14.66
N LEU A 145 -18.45 7.37 13.84
CA LEU A 145 -17.69 8.62 13.75
C LEU A 145 -18.49 9.80 13.14
N LEU A 146 -19.69 9.56 12.59
CA LEU A 146 -20.58 10.62 12.13
C LEU A 146 -21.42 11.22 13.26
N LEU A 147 -21.54 10.54 14.40
CA LEU A 147 -22.38 10.96 15.52
C LEU A 147 -21.66 11.99 16.40
N GLU A 148 -22.39 12.96 16.94
CA GLU A 148 -21.85 13.91 17.93
C GLU A 148 -21.86 13.33 19.35
N ASP A 149 -22.94 12.61 19.71
CA ASP A 149 -23.11 11.98 21.03
C ASP A 149 -23.64 10.53 20.87
N PRO A 150 -22.78 9.58 20.47
CA PRO A 150 -23.16 8.17 20.35
C PRO A 150 -23.37 7.51 21.72
N VAL A 151 -24.38 6.65 21.84
CA VAL A 151 -24.68 5.96 23.10
C VAL A 151 -23.54 5.05 23.55
N THR A 152 -23.34 4.93 24.87
CA THR A 152 -22.51 3.87 25.44
C THR A 152 -23.32 2.56 25.42
N PRO A 153 -22.84 1.48 24.77
CA PRO A 153 -23.63 0.25 24.63
C PRO A 153 -23.84 -0.46 25.97
N GLY A 154 -25.05 -0.95 26.21
CA GLY A 154 -25.41 -1.67 27.45
C GLY A 154 -24.90 -3.10 27.50
N GLY A 155 -24.54 -3.69 26.35
CA GLY A 155 -24.03 -5.04 26.27
C GLY A 155 -23.47 -5.41 24.89
N ASN A 156 -23.39 -6.71 24.63
CA ASN A 156 -23.00 -7.25 23.34
C ASN A 156 -24.20 -7.92 22.65
N HIS A 157 -24.50 -7.52 21.42
CA HIS A 157 -25.71 -7.96 20.71
C HIS A 157 -25.49 -9.18 19.81
N PHE A 158 -24.24 -9.46 19.41
CA PHE A 158 -23.94 -10.47 18.38
C PHE A 158 -22.92 -11.50 18.84
N SER A 159 -23.18 -12.76 18.50
CA SER A 159 -22.33 -13.90 18.87
C SER A 159 -20.92 -13.87 18.28
N ASP A 160 -20.74 -13.19 17.14
CA ASP A 160 -19.48 -13.04 16.41
C ASP A 160 -18.81 -11.65 16.60
N VAL A 161 -19.23 -10.91 17.63
CA VAL A 161 -18.60 -9.64 18.05
C VAL A 161 -18.00 -9.82 19.45
N PRO A 162 -16.70 -10.21 19.57
CA PRO A 162 -16.04 -10.29 20.86
C PRO A 162 -15.87 -8.90 21.49
N ALA A 163 -16.07 -8.77 22.80
CA ALA A 163 -16.03 -7.49 23.51
C ALA A 163 -14.69 -6.72 23.36
N GLY A 164 -13.58 -7.41 23.11
CA GLY A 164 -12.26 -6.82 22.85
C GLY A 164 -11.94 -6.52 21.38
N ALA A 165 -12.86 -6.76 20.44
CA ALA A 165 -12.63 -6.45 19.03
C ALA A 165 -12.63 -4.93 18.79
N TRP A 166 -11.76 -4.45 17.90
CA TRP A 166 -11.61 -3.00 17.62
C TRP A 166 -12.90 -2.31 17.13
N TYR A 167 -13.87 -3.09 16.64
CA TYR A 167 -15.19 -2.62 16.18
C TYR A 167 -16.31 -2.78 17.20
N ALA A 168 -16.10 -3.47 18.33
CA ALA A 168 -17.17 -3.91 19.22
C ALA A 168 -18.03 -2.75 19.75
N THR A 169 -17.40 -1.68 20.25
CA THR A 169 -18.11 -0.48 20.74
C THR A 169 -18.99 0.15 19.65
N TYR A 170 -18.46 0.30 18.43
CA TYR A 170 -19.19 0.94 17.33
C TYR A 170 -20.40 0.11 16.90
N VAL A 171 -20.23 -1.21 16.81
CA VAL A 171 -21.29 -2.14 16.40
C VAL A 171 -22.41 -2.18 17.43
N ASN A 172 -22.08 -2.35 18.71
CA ASN A 172 -23.08 -2.45 19.76
C ASN A 172 -23.80 -1.10 19.97
N ALA A 173 -23.09 0.04 19.99
CA ALA A 173 -23.71 1.35 20.13
C ALA A 173 -24.71 1.67 19.01
N LEU A 174 -24.33 1.41 17.75
CA LEU A 174 -25.23 1.64 16.61
C LEU A 174 -26.39 0.63 16.55
N THR A 175 -26.30 -0.50 17.26
CA THR A 175 -27.40 -1.47 17.39
C THR A 175 -28.40 -1.04 18.45
N GLU A 176 -27.94 -0.53 19.60
CA GLU A 176 -28.80 0.11 20.62
C GLU A 176 -29.55 1.32 20.04
N MET A 177 -28.93 2.05 19.10
CA MET A 177 -29.55 3.16 18.36
C MET A 177 -30.47 2.71 17.20
N GLY A 178 -30.62 1.40 16.95
CA GLY A 178 -31.44 0.87 15.85
C GLY A 178 -30.90 1.15 14.43
N ILE A 179 -29.67 1.66 14.30
CA ILE A 179 -29.02 1.96 13.01
C ILE A 179 -28.50 0.66 12.38
N LEU A 180 -27.92 -0.22 13.19
CA LEU A 180 -27.42 -1.53 12.79
C LEU A 180 -28.32 -2.67 13.28
N GLU A 181 -28.40 -3.72 12.47
CA GLU A 181 -29.07 -4.98 12.74
C GLU A 181 -28.14 -6.15 12.38
N GLY A 182 -28.47 -7.35 12.85
CA GLY A 182 -27.77 -8.58 12.47
C GLY A 182 -28.23 -9.17 11.13
N TYR A 183 -27.67 -10.32 10.79
CA TYR A 183 -28.11 -11.17 9.68
C TYR A 183 -28.96 -12.35 10.18
N GLY A 184 -29.88 -12.80 9.33
CA GLY A 184 -30.76 -13.93 9.62
C GLY A 184 -32.07 -13.49 10.28
N GLU A 185 -32.96 -14.46 10.48
CA GLU A 185 -34.27 -14.22 11.11
C GLU A 185 -34.15 -13.95 12.63
N ASP A 186 -33.09 -14.47 13.26
CA ASP A 186 -32.74 -14.26 14.68
C ASP A 186 -31.83 -13.04 14.91
N GLN A 187 -31.27 -12.47 13.83
CA GLN A 187 -30.29 -11.38 13.85
C GLN A 187 -29.05 -11.64 14.75
N ALA A 188 -28.69 -12.90 15.01
CA ALA A 188 -27.69 -13.25 16.03
C ALA A 188 -26.21 -13.07 15.60
N GLU A 189 -25.96 -12.81 14.32
CA GLU A 189 -24.63 -12.59 13.73
C GLU A 189 -24.52 -11.21 13.08
N PHE A 190 -23.43 -10.48 13.35
CA PHE A 190 -23.10 -9.23 12.68
C PHE A 190 -22.37 -9.44 11.34
N ARG A 191 -21.49 -10.43 11.26
CA ARG A 191 -20.57 -10.73 10.14
C ARG A 191 -19.59 -9.59 9.86
N PRO A 192 -18.68 -9.26 10.82
CA PRO A 192 -17.84 -8.06 10.77
C PRO A 192 -16.91 -7.96 9.54
N ASP A 193 -16.44 -9.10 9.03
CA ASP A 193 -15.54 -9.15 7.88
C ASP A 193 -16.25 -9.27 6.51
N LYS A 194 -17.58 -9.45 6.50
CA LYS A 194 -18.35 -9.45 5.25
C LYS A 194 -18.29 -8.06 4.61
N THR A 195 -18.00 -8.00 3.32
CA THR A 195 -18.20 -6.78 2.51
C THR A 195 -19.68 -6.48 2.40
N ILE A 196 -20.08 -5.25 2.76
CA ILE A 196 -21.49 -4.87 2.71
C ILE A 196 -21.93 -4.53 1.28
N THR A 197 -23.20 -4.78 1.00
CA THR A 197 -23.80 -4.40 -0.27
C THR A 197 -24.17 -2.92 -0.30
N ARG A 198 -24.38 -2.37 -1.50
CA ARG A 198 -24.84 -1.00 -1.69
C ARG A 198 -26.21 -0.76 -1.02
N ALA A 199 -27.11 -1.73 -1.07
CA ALA A 199 -28.39 -1.66 -0.36
C ALA A 199 -28.20 -1.67 1.17
N GLU A 200 -27.41 -2.61 1.71
CA GLU A 200 -27.13 -2.68 3.15
C GLU A 200 -26.59 -1.35 3.69
N PHE A 201 -25.63 -0.73 3.00
CA PHE A 201 -25.06 0.55 3.42
C PHE A 201 -26.06 1.71 3.35
N VAL A 202 -26.87 1.77 2.29
CA VAL A 202 -27.88 2.82 2.11
C VAL A 202 -29.03 2.68 3.11
N THR A 203 -29.36 1.46 3.55
CA THR A 203 -30.30 1.22 4.66
C THR A 203 -29.76 1.75 5.98
N MET A 204 -28.48 1.54 6.29
CA MET A 204 -27.85 2.11 7.50
C MET A 204 -27.86 3.64 7.47
N LEU A 205 -27.51 4.26 6.35
CA LEU A 205 -27.56 5.72 6.20
C LEU A 205 -28.99 6.28 6.29
N SER A 206 -29.98 5.56 5.73
CA SER A 206 -31.38 5.97 5.80
C SER A 206 -31.96 5.94 7.21
N ARG A 207 -31.39 5.15 8.13
CA ARG A 207 -31.78 5.15 9.55
C ARG A 207 -31.26 6.35 10.34
N LEU A 208 -30.41 7.19 9.75
CA LEU A 208 -29.95 8.43 10.38
C LEU A 208 -30.93 9.61 10.20
N TYR A 209 -31.97 9.47 9.38
CA TYR A 209 -32.93 10.53 9.03
C TYR A 209 -34.35 9.98 8.90
N PRO A 210 -35.41 10.80 9.01
CA PRO A 210 -36.77 10.39 8.68
C PRO A 210 -36.87 9.86 7.24
N LEU A 211 -37.69 8.84 6.97
CA LEU A 211 -37.85 8.33 5.60
C LEU A 211 -38.61 9.35 4.74
N GLN A 212 -38.01 9.75 3.61
CA GLN A 212 -38.69 10.49 2.55
C GLN A 212 -39.10 9.53 1.42
N THR A 213 -40.40 9.25 1.32
CA THR A 213 -40.97 8.40 0.27
C THR A 213 -41.04 9.13 -1.07
N GLY A 214 -40.65 8.45 -2.15
CA GLY A 214 -40.87 8.91 -3.51
C GLY A 214 -40.74 7.77 -4.51
N ASP A 215 -41.41 7.88 -5.65
CA ASP A 215 -41.40 6.84 -6.68
C ASP A 215 -40.03 6.81 -7.37
N VAL A 216 -39.24 5.77 -7.07
CA VAL A 216 -37.95 5.50 -7.73
C VAL A 216 -38.08 4.23 -8.56
N SER A 217 -37.48 4.23 -9.75
CA SER A 217 -37.53 3.08 -10.65
C SER A 217 -36.12 2.71 -11.11
N PHE A 218 -35.74 1.47 -10.82
CA PHE A 218 -34.49 0.85 -11.27
C PHE A 218 -34.82 -0.52 -11.86
N THR A 219 -34.00 -0.97 -12.82
CA THR A 219 -34.21 -2.24 -13.53
C THR A 219 -33.96 -3.49 -12.68
N ASP A 220 -33.42 -3.31 -11.48
CA ASP A 220 -32.98 -4.35 -10.55
C ASP A 220 -33.39 -4.08 -9.08
N VAL A 221 -34.42 -3.25 -8.87
CA VAL A 221 -35.02 -3.01 -7.54
C VAL A 221 -36.54 -3.10 -7.67
N ASP A 222 -37.11 -4.21 -7.18
CA ASP A 222 -38.56 -4.38 -7.07
C ASP A 222 -39.14 -3.49 -5.96
N GLY A 223 -40.40 -3.05 -6.12
CA GLY A 223 -41.09 -2.21 -5.14
C GLY A 223 -41.29 -2.89 -3.77
N ASP A 224 -41.43 -4.22 -3.76
CA ASP A 224 -41.56 -5.03 -2.55
C ASP A 224 -40.20 -5.45 -1.95
N SER A 225 -39.09 -4.90 -2.45
CA SER A 225 -37.75 -5.17 -1.93
C SER A 225 -37.57 -4.57 -0.53
N TRP A 226 -36.97 -5.32 0.41
CA TRP A 226 -36.63 -4.86 1.76
C TRP A 226 -35.82 -3.56 1.79
N ALA A 227 -35.08 -3.26 0.70
CA ALA A 227 -34.27 -2.06 0.57
C ALA A 227 -34.97 -0.91 -0.16
N TYR A 228 -36.18 -1.11 -0.71
CA TYR A 228 -36.83 -0.13 -1.60
C TYR A 228 -36.99 1.23 -0.93
N GLU A 229 -37.55 1.29 0.28
CA GLU A 229 -37.77 2.56 1.00
C GLU A 229 -36.46 3.28 1.33
N ALA A 230 -35.41 2.55 1.74
CA ALA A 230 -34.09 3.12 2.00
C ALA A 230 -33.43 3.66 0.73
N ILE A 231 -33.56 2.94 -0.39
CA ILE A 231 -33.08 3.36 -1.70
C ILE A 231 -33.84 4.61 -2.16
N ALA A 232 -35.17 4.63 -2.02
CA ALA A 232 -36.02 5.77 -2.33
C ALA A 232 -35.61 7.00 -1.51
N ASN A 233 -35.50 6.87 -0.19
CA ASN A 233 -35.06 7.94 0.72
C ASN A 233 -33.72 8.54 0.31
N ALA A 234 -32.70 7.70 0.06
CA ALA A 234 -31.38 8.19 -0.34
C ALA A 234 -31.34 8.82 -1.74
N VAL A 235 -32.22 8.41 -2.66
CA VAL A 235 -32.34 9.00 -4.01
C VAL A 235 -33.12 10.32 -3.97
N VAL A 236 -34.23 10.38 -3.25
CA VAL A 236 -35.05 11.60 -3.07
C VAL A 236 -34.23 12.71 -2.40
N ARG A 237 -33.41 12.36 -1.40
CA ARG A 237 -32.47 13.28 -0.74
C ARG A 237 -31.22 13.63 -1.57
N GLY A 238 -31.04 13.00 -2.74
CA GLY A 238 -29.90 13.25 -3.63
C GLY A 238 -28.54 12.75 -3.11
N TRP A 239 -28.56 11.82 -2.15
CA TRP A 239 -27.36 11.14 -1.64
C TRP A 239 -26.89 10.06 -2.61
N ALA A 240 -27.83 9.23 -3.07
CA ALA A 240 -27.61 8.12 -3.98
C ALA A 240 -28.14 8.42 -5.39
N SER A 241 -27.56 7.74 -6.37
CA SER A 241 -28.12 7.64 -7.73
C SER A 241 -27.93 6.21 -8.26
N GLY A 242 -28.73 5.85 -9.27
CA GLY A 242 -28.47 4.68 -10.10
C GLY A 242 -27.29 4.88 -11.06
N TYR A 243 -26.99 3.83 -11.82
CA TYR A 243 -25.99 3.80 -12.88
C TYR A 243 -26.63 4.17 -14.25
N PRO A 244 -25.84 4.54 -15.27
CA PRO A 244 -26.36 4.96 -16.59
C PRO A 244 -27.13 3.89 -17.38
N ASP A 245 -27.10 2.63 -16.94
CA ASP A 245 -27.87 1.51 -17.51
C ASP A 245 -29.27 1.35 -16.87
N GLY A 246 -29.64 2.22 -15.93
CA GLY A 246 -30.92 2.15 -15.21
C GLY A 246 -30.93 1.21 -14.00
N SER A 247 -29.79 0.62 -13.63
CA SER A 247 -29.66 -0.22 -12.43
C SER A 247 -29.30 0.60 -11.18
N PHE A 248 -29.67 0.12 -10.00
CA PHE A 248 -29.12 0.57 -8.72
C PHE A 248 -28.01 -0.34 -8.20
N ARG A 249 -28.01 -1.62 -8.60
CA ARG A 249 -27.08 -2.69 -8.17
C ARG A 249 -27.12 -2.94 -6.65
N PRO A 250 -28.30 -3.17 -6.05
CA PRO A 250 -28.47 -3.26 -4.60
C PRO A 250 -27.63 -4.37 -3.96
N GLY A 251 -27.47 -5.51 -4.64
CA GLY A 251 -26.71 -6.66 -4.16
C GLY A 251 -25.18 -6.61 -4.37
N ASN A 252 -24.67 -5.62 -5.11
CA ASN A 252 -23.22 -5.50 -5.32
C ASN A 252 -22.54 -4.98 -4.05
N PRO A 253 -21.31 -5.44 -3.73
CA PRO A 253 -20.49 -4.83 -2.69
C PRO A 253 -20.28 -3.33 -2.97
N ILE A 254 -20.45 -2.48 -1.96
CA ILE A 254 -20.14 -1.06 -2.09
C ILE A 254 -18.63 -0.84 -1.99
N THR A 255 -18.06 -0.07 -2.92
CA THR A 255 -16.64 0.30 -2.82
C THR A 255 -16.42 1.37 -1.75
N ARG A 256 -15.24 1.40 -1.14
CA ARG A 256 -14.86 2.43 -0.16
C ARG A 256 -15.03 3.85 -0.71
N ALA A 257 -14.68 4.08 -1.97
CA ALA A 257 -14.89 5.37 -2.63
C ALA A 257 -16.37 5.76 -2.83
N GLU A 258 -17.25 4.81 -3.14
CA GLU A 258 -18.70 5.06 -3.24
C GLU A 258 -19.30 5.36 -1.87
N ALA A 259 -18.89 4.62 -0.83
CA ALA A 259 -19.33 4.86 0.54
C ALA A 259 -18.94 6.26 1.04
N ILE A 260 -17.69 6.67 0.81
CA ILE A 260 -17.18 8.01 1.16
C ILE A 260 -18.02 9.12 0.50
N LYS A 261 -18.30 9.00 -0.80
CA LYS A 261 -19.13 9.98 -1.52
C LYS A 261 -20.56 10.04 -0.97
N LEU A 262 -21.14 8.90 -0.61
CA LEU A 262 -22.46 8.84 0.04
C LEU A 262 -22.45 9.53 1.42
N ILE A 263 -21.40 9.32 2.22
CA ILE A 263 -21.25 9.97 3.53
C ILE A 263 -21.09 11.49 3.39
N ASN A 264 -20.22 11.97 2.50
CA ASN A 264 -20.09 13.41 2.23
C ASN A 264 -21.46 14.03 1.87
N LYS A 265 -22.26 13.33 1.05
CA LYS A 265 -23.62 13.75 0.70
C LYS A 265 -24.60 13.77 1.87
N VAL A 266 -24.53 12.79 2.77
CA VAL A 266 -25.37 12.74 3.99
C VAL A 266 -25.01 13.89 4.93
N LEU A 267 -23.72 14.16 5.11
CA LEU A 267 -23.20 15.25 5.95
C LEU A 267 -23.28 16.64 5.29
N GLY A 268 -23.68 16.73 4.01
CA GLY A 268 -23.72 17.98 3.24
C GLY A 268 -22.36 18.51 2.73
N ARG A 269 -21.25 17.81 3.03
CA ARG A 269 -19.87 18.23 2.74
C ARG A 269 -19.52 18.21 1.26
N LYS A 270 -18.64 19.12 0.83
CA LYS A 270 -18.16 19.26 -0.55
C LYS A 270 -16.72 19.76 -0.58
N ALA A 271 -15.82 18.90 -1.06
CA ALA A 271 -14.42 19.24 -1.29
C ALA A 271 -14.21 20.58 -2.02
N ASP A 272 -13.46 21.50 -1.40
CA ASP A 272 -12.95 22.71 -2.05
C ASP A 272 -11.84 22.35 -3.05
N GLN A 273 -12.25 22.00 -4.27
CA GLN A 273 -11.34 21.61 -5.35
C GLN A 273 -10.37 22.74 -5.71
N HIS A 274 -10.76 24.01 -5.55
CA HIS A 274 -9.90 25.15 -5.86
C HIS A 274 -8.75 25.23 -4.87
N THR A 275 -9.04 25.14 -3.56
CA THR A 275 -8.00 25.10 -2.51
C THR A 275 -7.09 23.88 -2.66
N ILE A 276 -7.67 22.69 -2.90
CA ILE A 276 -6.90 21.45 -3.09
C ILE A 276 -5.98 21.55 -4.32
N ASP A 277 -6.47 22.07 -5.45
CA ASP A 277 -5.68 22.20 -6.68
C ASP A 277 -4.64 23.32 -6.61
N ALA A 278 -4.91 24.42 -5.89
CA ALA A 278 -3.96 25.50 -5.63
C ALA A 278 -2.72 25.03 -4.84
N GLN A 279 -2.87 24.00 -4.00
CA GLN A 279 -1.77 23.31 -3.31
C GLN A 279 -1.09 22.22 -4.17
N GLY A 280 -1.47 22.12 -5.46
CA GLY A 280 -0.98 21.09 -6.37
C GLY A 280 -1.48 19.70 -6.02
N LYS A 281 -2.69 19.59 -5.45
CA LYS A 281 -3.27 18.38 -4.82
C LYS A 281 -2.49 17.94 -3.57
N PHE A 282 -2.99 16.96 -2.81
CA PHE A 282 -2.33 16.40 -1.63
C PHE A 282 -1.92 14.95 -1.90
N LEU A 283 -0.80 14.53 -1.34
CA LEU A 283 -0.32 13.15 -1.42
C LEU A 283 -0.39 12.50 -0.03
N LEU A 284 -1.60 12.07 0.34
CA LEU A 284 -1.86 11.36 1.59
C LEU A 284 -1.81 9.83 1.42
N TYR A 285 -2.10 9.34 0.21
CA TYR A 285 -2.26 7.91 -0.07
C TYR A 285 -1.42 7.47 -1.25
N THR A 286 -0.67 6.38 -1.08
CA THR A 286 0.21 5.80 -2.11
C THR A 286 -0.55 5.16 -3.26
N ASP A 287 -1.79 4.72 -3.01
CA ASP A 287 -2.69 4.03 -3.94
C ASP A 287 -3.74 4.93 -4.61
N LEU A 288 -3.83 6.21 -4.23
CA LEU A 288 -4.81 7.15 -4.77
C LEU A 288 -4.21 8.06 -5.86
N ALA A 289 -4.58 7.80 -7.12
CA ALA A 289 -4.19 8.67 -8.23
C ALA A 289 -4.99 9.99 -8.25
N TYR A 290 -4.34 11.11 -8.61
CA TYR A 290 -4.95 12.45 -8.69
C TYR A 290 -6.08 12.60 -9.73
N ASN A 291 -6.21 11.64 -10.65
CA ASN A 291 -7.28 11.55 -11.64
C ASN A 291 -8.34 10.48 -11.28
N HIS A 292 -8.24 9.86 -10.10
CA HIS A 292 -9.28 8.99 -9.59
C HIS A 292 -10.58 9.79 -9.39
N TRP A 293 -11.72 9.25 -9.81
CA TRP A 293 -12.99 9.98 -9.83
C TRP A 293 -13.42 10.47 -8.42
N ALA A 294 -13.06 9.71 -7.38
CA ALA A 294 -13.33 10.04 -5.98
C ALA A 294 -12.20 10.80 -5.29
N TYR A 295 -11.17 11.28 -6.02
CA TYR A 295 -10.00 11.91 -5.41
C TYR A 295 -10.39 13.03 -4.43
N TYR A 296 -11.23 13.97 -4.86
CA TYR A 296 -11.66 15.10 -4.03
C TYR A 296 -12.59 14.65 -2.88
N GLU A 297 -13.50 13.70 -3.13
CA GLU A 297 -14.38 13.11 -2.09
C GLU A 297 -13.55 12.46 -0.97
N ILE A 298 -12.43 11.83 -1.32
CA ILE A 298 -11.51 11.24 -0.35
C ILE A 298 -10.71 12.31 0.39
N MET A 299 -10.28 13.39 -0.27
CA MET A 299 -9.62 14.51 0.44
C MET A 299 -10.54 15.15 1.48
N GLU A 300 -11.81 15.37 1.13
CA GLU A 300 -12.87 15.84 2.03
C GLU A 300 -13.03 14.94 3.27
N ALA A 301 -13.03 13.63 3.07
CA ALA A 301 -13.15 12.66 4.15
C ALA A 301 -11.89 12.51 5.02
N SER A 302 -10.73 12.99 4.55
CA SER A 302 -9.41 12.66 5.14
C SER A 302 -8.64 13.86 5.71
N VAL A 303 -8.94 15.09 5.29
CA VAL A 303 -8.24 16.30 5.76
C VAL A 303 -9.13 17.06 6.74
N PRO A 304 -8.80 17.12 8.05
CA PRO A 304 -9.51 17.99 8.97
C PRO A 304 -9.35 19.47 8.60
N HIS A 305 -10.46 20.21 8.51
CA HIS A 305 -10.46 21.61 8.11
C HIS A 305 -11.61 22.42 8.73
N ALA A 306 -11.42 23.73 8.82
CA ALA A 306 -12.51 24.67 8.99
C ALA A 306 -13.12 24.97 7.61
N HIS A 307 -14.42 25.26 7.54
CA HIS A 307 -15.11 25.59 6.30
C HIS A 307 -16.03 26.81 6.47
N THR A 308 -16.47 27.38 5.34
CA THR A 308 -17.69 28.18 5.26
C THR A 308 -18.52 27.72 4.07
N VAL A 309 -19.85 27.84 4.15
CA VAL A 309 -20.76 27.46 3.06
C VAL A 309 -21.47 28.71 2.54
N SER A 310 -21.48 28.90 1.22
CA SER A 310 -22.20 29.99 0.57
C SER A 310 -23.73 29.75 0.56
N GLU A 311 -24.50 30.80 0.26
CA GLU A 311 -25.96 30.68 -0.01
C GLU A 311 -26.29 29.69 -1.14
N THR A 312 -25.35 29.44 -2.06
CA THR A 312 -25.48 28.46 -3.15
C THR A 312 -25.02 27.05 -2.75
N GLY A 313 -24.71 26.82 -1.47
CA GLY A 313 -24.22 25.55 -0.95
C GLY A 313 -22.83 25.19 -1.46
N VAL A 314 -21.99 26.16 -1.83
CA VAL A 314 -20.59 25.93 -2.19
C VAL A 314 -19.74 26.11 -0.93
N GLU A 315 -18.99 25.07 -0.61
CA GLU A 315 -18.09 25.09 0.52
C GLU A 315 -16.73 25.72 0.13
N THR A 316 -16.11 26.42 1.06
CA THR A 316 -14.75 26.96 0.94
C THR A 316 -13.94 26.58 2.16
N TRP A 317 -12.76 25.99 1.95
CA TRP A 317 -11.90 25.57 3.05
C TRP A 317 -11.13 26.76 3.65
N GLY A 318 -11.08 26.80 4.97
CA GLY A 318 -10.29 27.74 5.77
C GLY A 318 -8.95 27.13 6.17
N ALA A 319 -8.63 27.18 7.47
CA ALA A 319 -7.46 26.49 8.00
C ALA A 319 -7.67 24.97 7.96
N TYR A 320 -6.67 24.22 7.49
CA TYR A 320 -6.68 22.76 7.40
C TYR A 320 -5.38 22.17 7.95
N THR A 321 -5.42 20.92 8.40
CA THR A 321 -4.24 20.17 8.84
C THR A 321 -4.13 18.89 8.03
N LEU A 322 -3.00 18.69 7.33
CA LEU A 322 -2.77 17.43 6.61
C LEU A 322 -2.42 16.32 7.61
N PRO A 323 -3.01 15.12 7.49
CA PRO A 323 -2.57 13.95 8.23
C PRO A 323 -1.10 13.62 7.94
N THR A 324 -0.39 13.15 8.97
CA THR A 324 0.97 12.60 8.82
C THR A 324 0.92 11.11 8.56
N THR A 325 1.95 10.58 7.90
CA THR A 325 2.07 9.14 7.62
C THR A 325 2.34 8.31 8.89
N GLU A 326 1.85 7.08 8.90
CA GLU A 326 2.16 6.05 9.91
C GLU A 326 3.63 5.57 9.84
N HIS A 327 4.35 5.83 8.74
CA HIS A 327 5.72 5.41 8.50
C HIS A 327 6.76 6.37 9.10
N ALA A 328 7.97 5.87 9.35
CA ALA A 328 9.10 6.67 9.82
C ALA A 328 9.74 7.49 8.66
N PRO A 329 10.42 8.62 8.94
CA PRO A 329 11.19 9.36 7.92
C PRO A 329 12.22 8.47 7.22
N GLY A 330 12.25 8.50 5.89
CA GLY A 330 13.16 7.69 5.07
C GLY A 330 12.53 7.09 3.81
N PRO A 331 13.26 6.19 3.12
CA PRO A 331 12.76 5.44 1.96
C PRO A 331 11.58 4.53 2.33
N LEU A 332 10.50 4.56 1.55
CA LEU A 332 9.31 3.73 1.75
C LEU A 332 8.99 2.96 0.46
N LEU A 333 9.09 1.63 0.48
CA LEU A 333 8.84 0.79 -0.69
C LEU A 333 7.45 0.15 -0.63
N VAL A 334 6.57 0.53 -1.57
CA VAL A 334 5.19 0.03 -1.65
C VAL A 334 4.95 -0.58 -3.04
N ASP A 335 4.66 -1.88 -3.09
CA ASP A 335 4.45 -2.63 -4.34
C ASP A 335 5.52 -2.34 -5.42
N GLY A 336 6.78 -2.37 -4.99
CA GLY A 336 7.97 -2.08 -5.82
C GLY A 336 8.11 -0.65 -6.33
N GLU A 337 7.21 0.26 -5.98
CA GLU A 337 7.39 1.71 -6.14
C GLU A 337 8.03 2.30 -4.89
N LEU A 338 9.03 3.16 -5.09
CA LEU A 338 9.71 3.83 -3.99
C LEU A 338 9.12 5.23 -3.80
N TYR A 339 8.74 5.50 -2.56
CA TYR A 339 8.36 6.79 -2.01
C TYR A 339 9.43 7.22 -1.00
N TYR A 340 9.31 8.44 -0.46
CA TYR A 340 10.15 8.91 0.63
C TYR A 340 9.32 9.72 1.62
N VAL A 341 9.52 9.48 2.90
CA VAL A 341 8.87 10.19 4.01
C VAL A 341 9.84 11.23 4.55
N ASP A 342 9.43 12.50 4.61
CA ASP A 342 10.26 13.56 5.18
C ASP A 342 10.26 13.56 6.72
N ASN A 343 11.10 14.40 7.33
CA ASN A 343 11.22 14.52 8.78
C ASN A 343 9.93 15.08 9.45
N SER A 344 9.03 15.67 8.67
CA SER A 344 7.71 16.13 9.11
C SER A 344 6.63 15.06 8.95
N ARG A 345 7.01 13.84 8.53
CA ARG A 345 6.13 12.70 8.26
C ARG A 345 5.09 12.98 7.16
N HIS A 346 5.55 13.52 6.02
CA HIS A 346 4.78 13.59 4.77
C HIS A 346 5.51 12.92 3.60
N LEU A 347 4.75 12.48 2.59
CA LEU A 347 5.29 11.87 1.38
C LEU A 347 5.89 12.94 0.43
N VAL A 348 7.17 12.78 0.12
CA VAL A 348 7.93 13.66 -0.79
C VAL A 348 7.45 13.47 -2.24
N ARG A 349 7.25 14.59 -2.95
CA ARG A 349 6.83 14.63 -4.36
C ARG A 349 7.40 15.84 -5.08
N SER A 350 7.53 15.75 -6.40
CA SER A 350 8.07 16.82 -7.27
C SER A 350 9.41 17.40 -6.81
N ALA A 351 10.23 16.58 -6.14
CA ALA A 351 11.40 17.02 -5.38
C ALA A 351 12.53 15.97 -5.44
N LYS A 352 13.67 16.31 -4.83
CA LYS A 352 14.83 15.41 -4.70
C LYS A 352 15.21 15.21 -3.24
N VAL A 353 15.67 14.00 -2.93
CA VAL A 353 16.29 13.64 -1.65
C VAL A 353 17.66 13.05 -1.95
N GLY A 354 18.68 13.92 -1.91
CA GLY A 354 20.02 13.59 -2.40
C GLY A 354 19.98 13.25 -3.90
N LEU A 355 20.37 12.02 -4.24
CA LEU A 355 20.36 11.47 -5.59
C LEU A 355 18.99 10.94 -6.04
N LEU A 356 18.05 10.72 -5.12
CA LEU A 356 16.72 10.22 -5.42
C LEU A 356 15.82 11.37 -5.93
N GLN A 357 15.07 11.13 -7.00
CA GLN A 357 14.14 12.09 -7.59
C GLN A 357 12.72 11.52 -7.59
N PHE A 358 11.74 12.32 -7.17
CA PHE A 358 10.34 11.92 -7.04
C PHE A 358 9.44 12.74 -7.96
N ASN A 359 8.51 12.07 -8.65
CA ASN A 359 7.55 12.70 -9.53
C ASN A 359 6.37 13.34 -8.76
N SER A 360 5.38 13.88 -9.46
CA SER A 360 4.22 14.54 -8.84
C SER A 360 3.32 13.61 -8.02
N ALA A 361 3.35 12.31 -8.30
CA ALA A 361 2.67 11.27 -7.51
C ALA A 361 3.55 10.71 -6.36
N GLY A 362 4.69 11.35 -6.08
CA GLY A 362 5.65 10.96 -5.03
C GLY A 362 6.42 9.67 -5.29
N ARG A 363 6.34 9.12 -6.50
CA ARG A 363 7.08 7.92 -6.89
C ARG A 363 8.45 8.30 -7.42
N TYR A 364 9.46 7.52 -7.03
CA TYR A 364 10.81 7.59 -7.56
C TYR A 364 10.79 7.49 -9.10
N THR A 365 11.56 8.35 -9.75
CA THR A 365 11.69 8.40 -11.21
C THR A 365 13.12 8.65 -11.66
N THR A 366 13.53 7.93 -12.70
CA THR A 366 14.75 8.19 -13.50
C THR A 366 14.58 9.35 -14.49
N GLY A 367 13.39 9.93 -14.57
CA GLY A 367 12.97 10.83 -15.65
C GLY A 367 12.51 10.11 -16.93
N ASN A 368 12.58 8.77 -16.97
CA ASN A 368 12.13 7.96 -18.10
C ASN A 368 11.07 6.93 -17.65
N PRO A 369 9.77 7.16 -17.95
CA PRO A 369 8.70 6.27 -17.52
C PRO A 369 8.82 4.81 -17.98
N THR A 370 9.49 4.55 -19.12
CA THR A 370 9.71 3.18 -19.61
C THR A 370 10.77 2.46 -18.79
N LEU A 371 11.82 3.18 -18.38
CA LEU A 371 12.84 2.66 -17.47
C LEU A 371 12.24 2.45 -16.08
N ASP A 372 11.51 3.43 -15.55
CA ASP A 372 10.85 3.36 -14.24
C ASP A 372 9.96 2.10 -14.12
N ALA A 373 9.08 1.86 -15.10
CA ALA A 373 8.20 0.69 -15.11
C ALA A 373 8.98 -0.64 -15.17
N LYS A 374 10.09 -0.69 -15.90
CA LYS A 374 10.97 -1.88 -15.95
C LYS A 374 11.66 -2.12 -14.62
N LEU A 375 12.14 -1.07 -13.95
CA LEU A 375 12.74 -1.15 -12.62
C LEU A 375 11.70 -1.61 -11.58
N THR A 376 10.49 -1.04 -11.57
CA THR A 376 9.38 -1.48 -10.68
C THR A 376 9.11 -2.97 -10.86
N ALA A 377 9.03 -3.44 -12.11
CA ALA A 377 8.79 -4.84 -12.43
C ALA A 377 9.98 -5.77 -12.07
N ILE A 378 11.17 -5.26 -11.80
CA ILE A 378 12.30 -6.02 -11.25
C ILE A 378 12.20 -6.05 -9.73
N ILE A 379 12.05 -4.88 -9.09
CA ILE A 379 11.92 -4.77 -7.63
C ILE A 379 10.81 -5.69 -7.11
N ARG A 380 9.61 -5.64 -7.70
CA ARG A 380 8.46 -6.53 -7.37
C ARG A 380 8.77 -8.03 -7.39
N ARG A 381 9.77 -8.47 -8.16
CA ARG A 381 10.13 -9.89 -8.33
C ARG A 381 11.36 -10.33 -7.55
N GLN A 382 12.25 -9.40 -7.20
CA GLN A 382 13.56 -9.71 -6.61
C GLN A 382 13.67 -9.31 -5.13
N VAL A 383 12.90 -8.32 -4.69
CA VAL A 383 12.95 -7.78 -3.32
C VAL A 383 11.90 -8.47 -2.45
N ASP A 384 12.32 -8.92 -1.27
CA ASP A 384 11.43 -9.41 -0.21
C ASP A 384 11.40 -8.35 0.91
N PRO A 385 10.25 -7.72 1.20
CA PRO A 385 10.17 -6.64 2.20
C PRO A 385 10.46 -7.11 3.63
N ARG A 386 10.55 -8.42 3.88
CA ARG A 386 10.90 -9.03 5.18
C ARG A 386 12.41 -9.22 5.38
N GLN A 387 13.24 -8.72 4.46
CA GLN A 387 14.69 -8.88 4.45
C GLN A 387 15.38 -7.53 4.55
N SER A 388 16.60 -7.48 5.11
CA SER A 388 17.33 -6.22 5.24
C SER A 388 17.57 -5.56 3.86
N LEU A 389 17.69 -4.24 3.84
CA LEU A 389 17.99 -3.50 2.61
C LEU A 389 19.31 -4.00 1.99
N TYR A 390 20.31 -4.36 2.82
CA TYR A 390 21.57 -4.93 2.35
C TYR A 390 21.37 -6.28 1.65
N THR A 391 20.57 -7.17 2.25
CA THR A 391 20.22 -8.47 1.66
C THR A 391 19.50 -8.30 0.31
N ASN A 392 18.54 -7.37 0.24
CA ASN A 392 17.82 -7.07 -1.01
C ASN A 392 18.72 -6.39 -2.06
N LEU A 393 19.66 -5.54 -1.65
CA LEU A 393 20.66 -4.94 -2.54
C LEU A 393 21.59 -6.01 -3.14
N ASN A 394 22.03 -6.97 -2.34
CA ASN A 394 22.84 -8.12 -2.80
C ASN A 394 22.06 -9.00 -3.79
N ARG A 395 20.76 -9.25 -3.55
CA ARG A 395 19.88 -9.95 -4.51
C ARG A 395 19.79 -9.19 -5.84
N LEU A 396 19.64 -7.86 -5.82
CA LEU A 396 19.61 -7.03 -7.03
C LEU A 396 20.96 -7.00 -7.76
N TYR A 397 22.07 -7.06 -7.03
CA TYR A 397 23.42 -7.14 -7.59
C TYR A 397 23.62 -8.46 -8.36
N TRP A 398 23.27 -9.59 -7.74
CA TRP A 398 23.29 -10.90 -8.39
C TRP A 398 22.25 -11.04 -9.51
N TYR A 399 21.09 -10.38 -9.41
CA TYR A 399 20.13 -10.30 -10.51
C TYR A 399 20.77 -9.66 -11.76
N VAL A 400 21.52 -8.55 -11.61
CA VAL A 400 22.22 -7.91 -12.73
C VAL A 400 23.33 -8.80 -13.30
N ILE A 401 24.07 -9.52 -12.47
CA ILE A 401 25.10 -10.46 -12.93
C ILE A 401 24.48 -11.62 -13.72
N ASN A 402 23.44 -12.26 -13.18
CA ASN A 402 22.94 -13.54 -13.69
C ASN A 402 21.98 -13.43 -14.88
N ASN A 403 21.46 -12.23 -15.21
CA ASN A 403 20.40 -12.06 -16.22
C ASN A 403 20.84 -11.30 -17.49
N TYR A 404 22.09 -10.85 -17.56
CA TYR A 404 22.62 -10.10 -18.71
C TYR A 404 24.00 -10.61 -19.12
N SER A 405 24.44 -10.31 -20.34
CA SER A 405 25.78 -10.70 -20.82
C SER A 405 26.51 -9.56 -21.53
N TYR A 406 27.85 -9.60 -21.49
CA TYR A 406 28.66 -8.52 -22.01
C TYR A 406 28.48 -8.27 -23.53
N LEU A 407 28.49 -6.99 -23.93
CA LEU A 407 28.47 -6.53 -25.32
C LEU A 407 29.30 -5.24 -25.45
N PRO A 408 30.44 -5.24 -26.17
CA PRO A 408 31.23 -4.05 -26.43
C PRO A 408 30.40 -2.94 -27.07
N GLN A 409 30.52 -1.72 -26.55
CA GLN A 409 29.87 -0.49 -27.03
C GLN A 409 30.79 0.70 -26.77
N SER A 410 30.44 1.87 -27.32
CA SER A 410 31.18 3.13 -27.14
C SER A 410 31.51 3.42 -25.67
N HIS A 411 32.66 4.03 -25.44
CA HIS A 411 33.10 4.43 -24.10
C HIS A 411 32.35 5.70 -23.67
N VAL A 412 32.15 5.85 -22.35
CA VAL A 412 31.56 7.03 -21.74
C VAL A 412 32.69 7.90 -21.20
N ALA A 413 32.72 9.19 -21.51
CA ALA A 413 33.77 10.09 -21.03
C ALA A 413 33.85 10.09 -19.49
N GLN A 414 35.08 10.08 -18.95
CA GLN A 414 35.32 10.00 -17.51
C GLN A 414 34.68 11.16 -16.76
N GLY A 415 34.01 10.86 -15.64
CA GLY A 415 33.28 11.85 -14.85
C GLY A 415 32.03 12.45 -15.52
N SER A 416 31.65 12.03 -16.72
CA SER A 416 30.40 12.48 -17.35
C SER A 416 29.17 11.83 -16.72
N THR A 417 28.02 12.50 -16.85
CA THR A 417 26.72 12.12 -16.27
C THR A 417 25.61 12.28 -17.30
N GLY A 418 24.42 11.73 -17.04
CA GLY A 418 23.24 11.81 -17.91
C GLY A 418 23.19 10.73 -18.99
N TRP A 419 24.18 9.85 -19.05
CA TRP A 419 24.24 8.68 -19.93
C TRP A 419 23.46 7.49 -19.35
N GLU A 420 23.30 7.45 -18.03
CA GLU A 420 22.81 6.31 -17.26
C GLU A 420 21.42 5.83 -17.71
N PRO A 421 20.38 6.67 -17.95
CA PRO A 421 19.07 6.20 -18.38
C PRO A 421 19.12 5.41 -19.69
N THR A 422 19.94 5.87 -20.63
CA THR A 422 20.11 5.24 -21.94
C THR A 422 20.82 3.89 -21.82
N TYR A 423 21.89 3.83 -21.03
CA TYR A 423 22.70 2.62 -20.84
C TYR A 423 21.94 1.54 -20.04
N ALA A 424 21.17 1.92 -19.02
CA ALA A 424 20.30 1.01 -18.28
C ALA A 424 19.15 0.47 -19.15
N LEU A 425 18.48 1.33 -19.93
CA LEU A 425 17.39 0.90 -20.81
C LEU A 425 17.89 0.01 -21.96
N ASN A 426 19.10 0.24 -22.47
CA ASN A 426 19.71 -0.61 -23.51
C ASN A 426 19.92 -2.05 -23.04
N ILE A 427 20.51 -2.27 -21.86
CA ILE A 427 20.74 -3.63 -21.32
C ILE A 427 19.43 -4.34 -20.98
N LEU A 428 18.46 -3.62 -20.40
CA LEU A 428 17.10 -4.11 -20.14
C LEU A 428 16.34 -4.53 -21.40
N ASN A 429 16.65 -3.95 -22.56
CA ASN A 429 15.98 -4.25 -23.83
C ASN A 429 16.71 -5.29 -24.69
N ARG A 430 18.05 -5.36 -24.58
CA ARG A 430 18.88 -6.25 -25.42
C ARG A 430 19.27 -7.56 -24.72
N GLY A 431 19.12 -7.64 -23.40
CA GLY A 431 19.75 -8.69 -22.59
C GLY A 431 21.27 -8.56 -22.47
N ARG A 432 21.85 -7.47 -23.00
CA ARG A 432 23.31 -7.30 -23.15
C ARG A 432 23.77 -5.85 -23.04
N GLY A 433 24.96 -5.63 -22.46
CA GLY A 433 25.55 -4.29 -22.29
C GLY A 433 27.05 -4.32 -21.97
N ASN A 434 27.70 -3.15 -21.89
CA ASN A 434 29.08 -3.01 -21.38
C ASN A 434 29.08 -2.60 -19.89
N CYS A 435 30.26 -2.38 -19.30
CA CYS A 435 30.41 -1.97 -17.89
C CYS A 435 29.49 -0.80 -17.48
N TYR A 436 29.39 0.24 -18.31
CA TYR A 436 28.46 1.35 -18.10
C TYR A 436 26.99 0.90 -18.02
N SER A 437 26.54 0.01 -18.90
CA SER A 437 25.18 -0.54 -18.83
C SER A 437 24.89 -1.28 -17.52
N TYR A 438 25.82 -2.10 -17.04
CA TYR A 438 25.68 -2.83 -15.77
C TYR A 438 25.67 -1.86 -14.58
N ALA A 439 26.59 -0.89 -14.57
CA ALA A 439 26.66 0.14 -13.55
C ALA A 439 25.38 1.00 -13.50
N ALA A 440 24.89 1.48 -14.64
CA ALA A 440 23.67 2.25 -14.71
C ALA A 440 22.45 1.46 -14.21
N LEU A 441 22.26 0.22 -14.70
CA LEU A 441 21.15 -0.62 -14.25
C LEU A 441 21.21 -0.90 -12.75
N PHE A 442 22.37 -1.33 -12.22
CA PHE A 442 22.50 -1.60 -10.79
C PHE A 442 22.33 -0.35 -9.94
N SER A 443 22.87 0.81 -10.36
CA SER A 443 22.69 2.07 -9.62
C SER A 443 21.22 2.47 -9.52
N TYR A 444 20.41 2.24 -10.56
CA TYR A 444 18.98 2.54 -10.54
C TYR A 444 18.16 1.53 -9.74
N LEU A 445 18.54 0.25 -9.74
CA LEU A 445 17.94 -0.74 -8.84
C LEU A 445 18.25 -0.43 -7.38
N ALA A 446 19.49 -0.01 -7.07
CA ALA A 446 19.88 0.45 -5.74
C ALA A 446 19.14 1.73 -5.33
N GLN A 447 19.05 2.74 -6.21
CA GLN A 447 18.26 3.95 -5.98
C GLN A 447 16.79 3.62 -5.71
N LYS A 448 16.17 2.71 -6.48
CA LYS A 448 14.77 2.31 -6.28
C LYS A 448 14.54 1.41 -5.06
N LEU A 449 15.61 0.91 -4.43
CA LEU A 449 15.59 0.29 -3.10
C LEU A 449 15.83 1.32 -1.97
N GLY A 450 16.10 2.58 -2.30
CA GLY A 450 16.29 3.69 -1.35
C GLY A 450 17.74 4.15 -1.15
N TYR A 451 18.72 3.50 -1.80
CA TYR A 451 20.13 3.84 -1.62
C TYR A 451 20.54 5.12 -2.35
N GLN A 452 21.44 5.90 -1.73
CA GLN A 452 22.13 7.02 -2.35
C GLN A 452 23.24 6.51 -3.29
N ALA A 453 22.81 5.88 -4.38
CA ALA A 453 23.67 5.23 -5.37
C ALA A 453 23.83 6.08 -6.64
N LYS A 454 25.01 6.07 -7.27
CA LYS A 454 25.23 6.62 -8.61
C LYS A 454 26.14 5.71 -9.42
N ALA A 455 25.91 5.60 -10.72
CA ALA A 455 26.91 5.04 -11.63
C ALA A 455 28.02 6.08 -11.87
N VAL A 456 29.24 5.61 -12.06
CA VAL A 456 30.42 6.44 -12.34
C VAL A 456 31.09 5.94 -13.61
N SER A 457 31.52 6.86 -14.47
CA SER A 457 32.48 6.57 -15.54
C SER A 457 33.87 7.05 -15.15
N GLY A 458 34.88 6.21 -15.32
CA GLY A 458 36.27 6.52 -15.06
C GLY A 458 37.17 5.48 -15.69
N MET A 459 38.23 5.10 -14.97
CA MET A 459 39.06 3.95 -15.32
C MET A 459 39.24 3.05 -14.11
N ALA A 460 39.48 1.77 -14.36
CA ALA A 460 39.81 0.80 -13.32
C ALA A 460 41.08 0.00 -13.67
N THR A 461 41.68 -0.61 -12.66
CA THR A 461 42.79 -1.56 -12.76
C THR A 461 42.63 -2.62 -11.66
N VAL A 462 43.12 -3.84 -11.86
CA VAL A 462 42.91 -4.95 -10.90
C VAL A 462 44.23 -5.59 -10.48
N GLN A 463 44.43 -5.73 -9.17
CA GLN A 463 45.60 -6.39 -8.60
C GLN A 463 45.54 -7.91 -8.85
N GLY A 464 46.66 -8.51 -9.22
CA GLY A 464 46.79 -9.96 -9.37
C GLY A 464 46.13 -10.56 -10.63
N SER A 465 45.61 -9.73 -11.53
CA SER A 465 45.07 -10.20 -12.82
C SER A 465 46.16 -10.27 -13.90
N SER A 466 46.21 -11.40 -14.61
CA SER A 466 46.99 -11.58 -15.83
C SER A 466 46.36 -10.91 -17.05
N HIS A 467 45.05 -10.65 -17.01
CA HIS A 467 44.28 -10.04 -18.10
C HIS A 467 44.23 -8.51 -17.95
N TRP A 468 44.27 -8.02 -16.72
CA TRP A 468 44.28 -6.60 -16.35
C TRP A 468 45.53 -6.36 -15.50
N ALA A 469 46.67 -6.06 -16.14
CA ALA A 469 47.93 -5.88 -15.42
C ALA A 469 47.83 -4.67 -14.48
N TYR A 470 48.06 -4.88 -13.18
CA TYR A 470 47.94 -3.81 -12.17
C TYR A 470 48.80 -2.59 -12.51
N GLY A 471 48.17 -1.41 -12.54
CA GLY A 471 48.78 -0.15 -12.97
C GLY A 471 48.55 0.21 -14.43
N PHE A 472 48.08 -0.73 -15.26
CA PHE A 472 47.42 -0.42 -16.54
C PHE A 472 45.94 -0.14 -16.27
N TRP A 473 45.45 0.97 -16.81
CA TRP A 473 44.13 1.52 -16.54
C TRP A 473 43.28 1.47 -17.79
N ASP A 474 42.12 0.83 -17.71
CA ASP A 474 41.15 0.73 -18.81
C ASP A 474 39.87 1.51 -18.48
N ASP A 475 39.24 2.10 -19.50
CA ASP A 475 37.97 2.83 -19.35
C ASP A 475 36.87 1.90 -18.81
N HIS A 476 36.24 2.31 -17.72
CA HIS A 476 35.36 1.42 -16.95
C HIS A 476 34.22 2.16 -16.25
N GLY A 477 33.17 1.42 -15.89
CA GLY A 477 32.00 1.93 -15.17
C GLY A 477 31.60 1.05 -13.99
N TRP A 478 31.40 1.67 -12.83
CA TRP A 478 31.04 1.02 -11.56
C TRP A 478 29.96 1.84 -10.81
N VAL A 479 29.52 1.39 -9.64
CA VAL A 479 28.54 2.10 -8.80
C VAL A 479 29.17 2.54 -7.49
N GLU A 480 28.99 3.81 -7.13
CA GLU A 480 29.24 4.32 -5.77
C GLU A 480 27.92 4.35 -4.98
N ILE A 481 27.96 3.91 -3.72
CA ILE A 481 26.86 3.98 -2.76
C ILE A 481 27.37 4.64 -1.48
N ALA A 482 26.80 5.79 -1.12
CA ALA A 482 27.18 6.51 0.10
C ALA A 482 26.34 6.04 1.30
N LEU A 483 27.00 5.56 2.36
CA LEU A 483 26.39 5.16 3.64
C LEU A 483 27.26 5.64 4.80
N ASN A 484 26.67 6.35 5.77
CA ASN A 484 27.33 6.79 7.01
C ASN A 484 28.70 7.48 6.79
N GLY A 485 28.79 8.35 5.77
CA GLY A 485 30.03 9.05 5.40
C GLY A 485 31.07 8.20 4.67
N THR A 486 30.84 6.90 4.48
CA THR A 486 31.69 5.99 3.71
C THR A 486 31.12 5.81 2.31
N THR A 487 31.99 5.86 1.29
CA THR A 487 31.63 5.50 -0.09
C THR A 487 32.00 4.04 -0.34
N TYR A 488 30.99 3.23 -0.60
CA TYR A 488 31.12 1.83 -1.00
C TYR A 488 31.04 1.71 -2.52
N VAL A 489 31.85 0.82 -3.07
CA VAL A 489 31.89 0.46 -4.49
C VAL A 489 31.15 -0.85 -4.69
N CYS A 490 30.34 -0.89 -5.75
CA CYS A 490 29.79 -2.12 -6.31
C CYS A 490 30.15 -2.21 -7.79
N ASP A 491 30.76 -3.31 -8.19
CA ASP A 491 31.10 -3.57 -9.59
C ASP A 491 30.46 -4.88 -10.08
N PRO A 492 29.26 -4.81 -10.68
CA PRO A 492 28.58 -6.01 -11.18
C PRO A 492 29.17 -6.52 -12.50
N GLN A 493 29.86 -5.71 -13.31
CA GLN A 493 30.40 -6.20 -14.58
C GLN A 493 31.77 -6.87 -14.42
N MET A 494 32.62 -6.39 -13.53
CA MET A 494 33.86 -7.11 -13.22
C MET A 494 33.61 -8.46 -12.56
N ARG A 495 32.52 -8.61 -11.79
CA ARG A 495 32.12 -9.88 -11.16
C ARG A 495 31.27 -10.78 -12.07
N ASP A 496 30.73 -10.26 -13.17
CA ASP A 496 30.16 -11.07 -14.24
C ASP A 496 31.22 -12.07 -14.77
N GLY A 497 30.77 -13.07 -15.54
CA GLY A 497 31.51 -14.24 -15.98
C GLY A 497 32.84 -13.99 -16.70
N HIS A 498 33.28 -12.76 -16.91
CA HIS A 498 34.67 -12.44 -17.22
C HIS A 498 35.63 -12.83 -16.10
N ALA A 499 35.38 -12.43 -14.83
CA ALA A 499 36.23 -12.85 -13.72
C ALA A 499 36.22 -14.38 -13.59
N ALA A 500 35.04 -15.00 -13.56
CA ALA A 500 34.89 -16.45 -13.44
C ALA A 500 35.52 -17.24 -14.62
N ALA A 501 35.33 -16.79 -15.87
CA ALA A 501 35.95 -17.42 -17.05
C ALA A 501 37.48 -17.24 -17.11
N TRP A 502 38.02 -16.26 -16.39
CA TRP A 502 39.46 -16.07 -16.20
C TRP A 502 39.99 -16.71 -14.90
N GLY A 503 39.14 -17.44 -14.15
CA GLY A 503 39.51 -18.17 -12.92
C GLY A 503 39.57 -17.31 -11.66
N TYR A 504 39.05 -16.08 -11.68
CA TYR A 504 39.03 -15.17 -10.54
C TYR A 504 37.70 -15.21 -9.78
N ASN A 505 37.78 -15.20 -8.44
CA ASN A 505 36.64 -14.99 -7.55
C ASN A 505 36.81 -13.66 -6.80
N TRP A 506 36.40 -12.55 -7.43
CA TRP A 506 36.53 -11.22 -6.84
C TRP A 506 35.23 -10.81 -6.12
N ASP A 507 35.36 -10.45 -4.84
CA ASP A 507 34.24 -9.87 -4.10
C ASP A 507 34.22 -8.34 -4.26
N LEU A 508 33.43 -7.89 -5.23
CA LEU A 508 33.26 -6.48 -5.62
C LEU A 508 31.86 -5.93 -5.25
N PHE A 509 31.22 -6.52 -4.24
CA PHE A 509 29.97 -6.00 -3.66
C PHE A 509 30.27 -5.22 -2.38
N MET A 510 29.74 -3.99 -2.30
CA MET A 510 29.80 -3.11 -1.13
C MET A 510 31.19 -3.04 -0.47
N LYS A 511 32.24 -2.73 -1.25
CA LYS A 511 33.61 -2.55 -0.73
C LYS A 511 34.00 -1.08 -0.63
N PRO A 512 34.52 -0.58 0.50
CA PRO A 512 35.15 0.74 0.54
C PRO A 512 36.24 0.84 -0.53
N TYR A 513 36.47 2.04 -1.07
CA TYR A 513 37.62 2.29 -1.94
C TYR A 513 38.94 1.86 -1.25
N GLY A 514 39.84 1.22 -2.00
CA GLY A 514 41.08 0.66 -1.47
C GLY A 514 40.96 -0.69 -0.74
N HIS A 515 39.73 -1.16 -0.43
CA HIS A 515 39.48 -2.45 0.26
C HIS A 515 39.03 -3.58 -0.69
N SER A 516 39.44 -3.52 -1.96
CA SER A 516 39.18 -4.57 -2.96
C SER A 516 40.38 -4.72 -3.89
N VAL A 517 40.45 -5.82 -4.65
CA VAL A 517 41.48 -6.00 -5.69
C VAL A 517 41.35 -5.00 -6.85
N ALA A 518 40.18 -4.41 -7.04
CA ALA A 518 39.94 -3.39 -8.05
C ALA A 518 40.19 -1.99 -7.48
N HIS A 519 40.94 -1.19 -8.23
CA HIS A 519 41.24 0.21 -7.94
C HIS A 519 40.67 1.08 -9.05
N TYR A 520 40.22 2.27 -8.69
CA TYR A 520 39.44 3.14 -9.58
C TYR A 520 40.06 4.53 -9.64
N ARG A 521 39.90 5.21 -10.77
CA ARG A 521 40.27 6.62 -10.92
C ARG A 521 39.30 7.37 -11.81
N VAL A 522 39.17 8.68 -11.59
CA VAL A 522 38.40 9.59 -12.46
C VAL A 522 39.29 10.79 -12.78
N ASN A 523 39.43 11.13 -14.06
CA ASN A 523 40.20 12.30 -14.51
C ASN A 523 41.63 12.37 -13.94
N GLY A 524 42.28 11.21 -13.82
CA GLY A 524 43.64 11.05 -13.29
C GLY A 524 43.77 10.94 -11.77
N VAL A 525 42.69 11.16 -11.00
CA VAL A 525 42.68 11.04 -9.54
C VAL A 525 42.26 9.63 -9.12
N VAL A 526 43.15 8.90 -8.45
CA VAL A 526 42.87 7.58 -7.85
C VAL A 526 41.95 7.74 -6.63
N LEU A 527 41.01 6.82 -6.47
CA LEU A 527 40.00 6.82 -5.42
C LEU A 527 40.27 5.68 -4.43
N GLY A 528 40.43 6.04 -3.14
CA GLY A 528 40.88 5.15 -2.06
C GLY A 528 42.22 5.59 -1.51
#